data_AF-E5XRX6-F1
#
_entry.id   AF-E5XRX6-F1
#
_cell.length_a   1.000
_cell.length_b   1.000
_cell.length_c   1.000
_cell.angle_alpha   90.00
_cell.angle_beta   90.00
_cell.angle_gamma   90.00
#
_symmetry.space_group_name_H-M   'P 1'
#
loop_
_entity.id
_entity.type
_entity.pdbx_description
1 polymer ?
#
loop_
_entity_poly.entity_id
_entity_poly.type
_entity_poly.pdbx_seq_one_letter_code
_entity_poly.pdbx_strand_id
1 'polypeptide(L)'
;MDDRDFFKLLLTQFEATTGAADTYWFPKEVEDTFEISEGYDILTMNKKEEKGWIGTVRNQADAEFICAVMGCFPDLVRRLEQALDEADLKDRQRDEIAHEHIELAQEHNYALARIKTLEARVAELEGASNGG
;
A
#
# COMPACT_ATOMS: atom_id res chain seq x y z
N MET A 1 -17.37 1.38 -3.47
CA MET A 1 -16.13 1.03 -4.18
C MET A 1 -15.04 1.19 -3.16
N ASP A 2 -14.28 0.12 -2.88
CA ASP A 2 -13.13 0.19 -1.99
C ASP A 2 -11.96 0.93 -2.67
N ASP A 3 -11.00 1.43 -1.90
CA ASP A 3 -9.82 2.13 -2.42
C ASP A 3 -9.07 1.24 -3.42
N ARG A 4 -8.94 -0.07 -3.12
CA ARG A 4 -8.32 -1.07 -4.01
C ARG A 4 -9.03 -1.13 -5.37
N ASP A 5 -10.36 -1.21 -5.36
CA ASP A 5 -11.15 -1.26 -6.59
C ASP A 5 -11.00 0.04 -7.38
N PHE A 6 -10.98 1.18 -6.69
CA PHE A 6 -10.79 2.49 -7.31
C PHE A 6 -9.44 2.57 -8.05
N PHE A 7 -8.34 2.22 -7.40
CA PHE A 7 -7.02 2.28 -8.02
C PHE A 7 -6.85 1.25 -9.16
N LYS A 8 -7.46 0.07 -9.06
CA LYS A 8 -7.51 -0.90 -10.18
C LYS A 8 -8.27 -0.38 -11.37
N LEU A 9 -9.43 0.24 -11.15
CA LEU A 9 -10.20 0.86 -12.22
C LEU A 9 -9.41 2.00 -12.87
N LEU A 10 -8.76 2.83 -12.06
CA LEU A 10 -7.94 3.93 -12.53
C LEU A 10 -6.76 3.42 -13.38
N LEU A 11 -6.06 2.38 -12.93
CA LEU A 11 -4.99 1.74 -13.69
C LEU A 11 -5.49 1.14 -15.00
N THR A 12 -6.62 0.45 -14.96
CA THR A 12 -7.25 -0.15 -16.14
C THR A 12 -7.59 0.92 -17.19
N GLN A 13 -8.22 2.01 -16.75
CA GLN A 13 -8.56 3.11 -17.64
C GLN A 13 -7.31 3.82 -18.17
N PHE A 14 -6.30 3.99 -17.32
CA PHE A 14 -5.02 4.57 -17.70
C PHE A 14 -4.34 3.74 -18.79
N GLU A 15 -4.18 2.44 -18.60
CA GLU A 15 -3.59 1.52 -19.58
C GLU A 15 -4.37 1.50 -20.89
N ALA A 16 -5.70 1.43 -20.83
CA ALA A 16 -6.56 1.43 -22.01
C ALA A 16 -6.47 2.73 -22.83
N THR A 17 -6.32 3.87 -22.16
CA THR A 17 -6.29 5.19 -22.82
C THR A 17 -4.90 5.50 -23.40
N THR A 18 -3.86 5.02 -22.74
CA THR A 18 -2.47 5.43 -23.04
C THR A 18 -1.66 4.36 -23.76
N GLY A 19 -2.14 3.12 -23.76
CA GLY A 19 -1.39 1.97 -24.25
C GLY A 19 -0.21 1.60 -23.35
N ALA A 20 -0.14 2.09 -22.11
CA ALA A 20 0.98 1.86 -21.19
C ALA A 20 1.23 0.37 -20.87
N ALA A 21 0.23 -0.50 -21.06
CA ALA A 21 0.39 -1.94 -20.89
C ALA A 21 1.36 -2.57 -21.92
N ASP A 22 1.43 -2.02 -23.13
CA ASP A 22 2.13 -2.63 -24.27
C ASP A 22 3.13 -1.71 -24.96
N THR A 23 3.20 -0.44 -24.56
CA THR A 23 4.03 0.58 -25.19
C THR A 23 4.87 1.34 -24.19
N TYR A 24 6.05 1.75 -24.62
CA TYR A 24 6.94 2.64 -23.88
C TYR A 24 6.95 4.02 -24.54
N TRP A 25 6.86 5.07 -23.73
CA TRP A 25 6.86 6.46 -24.19
C TRP A 25 8.25 7.07 -24.02
N PHE A 26 8.72 7.81 -25.02
CA PHE A 26 10.01 8.50 -24.97
C PHE A 26 9.96 9.83 -25.71
N PRO A 27 10.71 10.85 -25.23
CA PRO A 27 10.81 12.12 -25.91
C PRO A 27 11.80 12.02 -27.08
N LYS A 28 11.51 12.74 -28.17
CA LYS A 28 12.42 12.96 -29.29
C LYS A 28 12.38 14.44 -29.67
N GLU A 29 13.54 15.07 -29.83
CA GLU A 29 13.60 16.43 -30.37
C GLU A 29 13.02 16.46 -31.80
N VAL A 30 12.21 17.47 -32.10
CA VAL A 30 11.61 17.65 -33.41
C VAL A 30 12.72 18.02 -34.40
N GLU A 31 12.92 17.19 -35.41
CA GLU A 31 13.80 17.52 -36.54
C GLU A 31 13.02 18.41 -37.51
N ASP A 32 13.16 19.72 -37.34
CA ASP A 32 12.82 20.82 -38.25
C ASP A 32 11.69 20.52 -39.26
N THR A 33 10.45 20.41 -38.76
CA THR A 33 9.23 20.34 -39.57
C THR A 33 8.57 21.72 -39.67
N PHE A 34 8.08 22.02 -40.88
CA PHE A 34 7.62 23.33 -41.41
C PHE A 34 6.68 24.22 -40.55
N GLU A 35 6.21 23.81 -39.37
CA GLU A 35 5.28 24.57 -38.52
C GLU A 35 5.72 24.75 -37.05
N ILE A 36 6.71 24.00 -36.55
CA ILE A 36 7.22 24.13 -35.17
C ILE A 36 8.74 23.99 -35.22
N SER A 37 9.45 25.13 -35.18
CA SER A 37 10.91 25.16 -35.30
C SER A 37 11.65 24.61 -34.08
N GLU A 38 10.98 24.51 -32.93
CA GLU A 38 11.59 24.07 -31.67
C GLU A 38 10.54 23.34 -30.80
N GLY A 39 10.80 22.08 -30.46
CA GLY A 39 9.90 21.27 -29.64
C GLY A 39 10.38 19.84 -29.44
N TYR A 40 9.66 19.11 -28.60
CA TYR A 40 9.91 17.70 -28.28
C TYR A 40 8.64 16.90 -28.56
N ASP A 41 8.75 15.96 -29.49
CA ASP A 41 7.74 14.95 -29.74
C ASP A 41 7.76 13.89 -28.66
N ILE A 42 6.58 13.49 -28.22
CA ILE A 42 6.37 12.32 -27.36
C ILE A 42 5.96 11.19 -28.28
N LEU A 43 6.82 10.18 -28.37
CA LEU A 43 6.60 9.00 -29.20
C LEU A 43 6.33 7.79 -28.32
N THR A 44 5.52 6.86 -28.82
CA THR A 44 5.40 5.52 -28.25
C THR A 44 6.17 4.53 -29.09
N MET A 45 6.60 3.44 -28.47
CA MET A 45 7.14 2.28 -29.15
C MET A 45 6.54 1.02 -28.55
N ASN A 46 6.03 0.14 -29.40
CA ASN A 46 5.53 -1.17 -28.98
C ASN A 46 6.64 -2.24 -29.06
N LYS A 47 6.32 -3.47 -28.65
CA LYS A 47 7.26 -4.61 -28.67
C LYS A 47 7.77 -5.00 -30.07
N LYS A 48 7.13 -4.52 -31.15
CA LYS A 48 7.53 -4.73 -32.54
C LYS A 48 8.35 -3.56 -33.10
N GLU A 49 8.76 -2.63 -32.24
CA GLU A 49 9.48 -1.40 -32.61
C GLU A 49 8.66 -0.46 -33.52
N GLU A 50 7.34 -0.64 -33.58
CA GLU A 50 6.45 0.27 -34.31
C GLU A 50 6.27 1.54 -33.47
N LYS A 51 6.52 2.70 -34.11
CA LYS A 51 6.47 4.01 -33.45
C LYS A 51 5.10 4.67 -33.65
N GLY A 52 4.52 5.16 -32.56
CA GLY A 52 3.33 6.01 -32.57
C GLY A 52 3.66 7.44 -32.16
N TRP A 53 2.99 8.44 -32.74
CA TRP A 53 3.09 9.83 -32.29
C TRP A 53 1.93 10.14 -31.32
N ILE A 54 2.24 10.73 -30.17
CA ILE A 54 1.23 11.11 -29.16
C ILE A 54 0.96 12.62 -29.20
N GLY A 55 2.00 13.42 -29.32
CA GLY A 55 1.89 14.87 -29.24
C GLY A 55 3.26 15.55 -29.19
N THR A 56 3.26 16.87 -29.28
CA THR A 56 4.47 17.70 -29.24
C THR A 56 4.36 18.73 -28.11
N VAL A 57 5.41 18.87 -27.33
CA VAL A 57 5.53 19.90 -26.27
C VAL A 57 6.70 20.84 -26.57
N ARG A 58 6.68 22.04 -25.99
CA ARG A 58 7.66 23.09 -26.33
C ARG A 58 9.02 22.94 -25.64
N ASN A 59 9.08 22.23 -24.52
CA ASN A 59 10.30 22.09 -23.73
C ASN A 59 10.62 20.61 -23.49
N GLN A 60 11.89 20.32 -23.25
CA GLN A 60 12.35 18.96 -22.95
C GLN A 60 11.81 18.48 -21.60
N ALA A 61 11.78 19.38 -20.61
CA ALA A 61 11.42 19.06 -19.24
C ALA A 61 9.98 18.52 -19.12
N ASP A 62 9.01 19.11 -19.83
CA ASP A 62 7.63 18.62 -19.83
C ASP A 62 7.54 17.29 -20.57
N ALA A 63 8.30 17.11 -21.67
CA ALA A 63 8.33 15.85 -22.42
C ALA A 63 8.86 14.69 -21.55
N GLU A 64 9.97 14.93 -20.86
CA GLU A 64 10.58 13.99 -19.92
C GLU A 64 9.68 13.71 -18.73
N PHE A 65 9.06 14.74 -18.16
CA PHE A 65 8.12 14.59 -17.05
C PHE A 65 6.92 13.72 -17.44
N ILE A 66 6.30 14.00 -18.59
CA ILE A 66 5.18 13.19 -19.09
C ILE A 66 5.63 11.75 -19.27
N CYS A 67 6.72 11.49 -20.00
CA CYS A 67 7.20 10.12 -20.21
C CYS A 67 7.54 9.39 -18.90
N ALA A 68 8.12 10.10 -17.92
CA ALA A 68 8.44 9.54 -16.61
C ALA A 68 7.17 9.18 -15.81
N VAL A 69 6.17 10.06 -15.77
CA VAL A 69 4.88 9.80 -15.12
C VAL A 69 4.19 8.60 -15.77
N MET A 70 4.25 8.53 -17.10
CA MET A 70 3.65 7.44 -17.86
C MET A 70 4.25 6.07 -17.50
N GLY A 71 5.57 6.00 -17.32
CA GLY A 71 6.25 4.77 -16.91
C GLY A 71 6.06 4.42 -15.43
N CYS A 72 5.97 5.40 -14.53
CA CYS A 72 5.95 5.14 -13.09
C CYS A 72 4.54 4.95 -12.51
N PHE A 73 3.49 5.37 -13.20
CA PHE A 73 2.12 5.28 -12.70
C PHE A 73 1.66 3.85 -12.37
N PRO A 74 1.89 2.83 -13.22
CA PRO A 74 1.54 1.44 -12.88
C PRO A 74 2.29 0.94 -11.63
N ASP A 75 3.56 1.30 -11.50
CA ASP A 75 4.38 0.94 -10.34
C ASP A 75 3.92 1.64 -9.06
N LEU A 76 3.43 2.88 -9.16
CA LEU A 76 2.83 3.61 -8.04
C LEU A 76 1.58 2.89 -7.53
N VAL A 77 0.69 2.47 -8.43
CA VAL A 77 -0.52 1.70 -8.08
C VAL A 77 -0.14 0.38 -7.41
N ARG A 78 0.83 -0.36 -7.97
CA ARG A 78 1.31 -1.62 -7.37
C ARG A 78 1.86 -1.44 -5.96
N ARG A 79 2.63 -0.37 -5.72
CA ARG A 79 3.16 -0.06 -4.37
C ARG A 79 2.04 0.29 -3.39
N LEU A 80 1.01 0.98 -3.85
CA LEU A 80 -0.13 1.33 -3.04
C LEU A 80 -0.94 0.08 -2.63
N GLU A 81 -1.18 -0.85 -3.56
CA GLU A 81 -1.82 -2.13 -3.25
C GLU A 81 -1.03 -2.92 -2.19
N GLN A 82 0.30 -2.98 -2.34
CA GLN A 82 1.17 -3.63 -1.34
C GLN A 82 1.08 -2.97 0.03
N ALA A 83 1.04 -1.64 0.08
CA ALA A 83 0.90 -0.91 1.34
C ALA A 83 -0.45 -1.19 2.04
N LEU A 84 -1.53 -1.33 1.28
CA LEU A 84 -2.85 -1.70 1.80
C LEU A 84 -2.85 -3.14 2.33
N ASP A 85 -2.25 -4.09 1.60
CA ASP A 85 -2.09 -5.47 2.06
C ASP A 85 -1.29 -5.57 3.36
N GLU A 86 -0.21 -4.79 3.47
CA GLU A 86 0.60 -4.73 4.69
C GLU A 86 -0.15 -4.11 5.86
N ALA A 87 -0.99 -3.11 5.62
CA ALA A 87 -1.83 -2.50 6.66
C ALA A 87 -2.84 -3.51 7.21
N ASP A 88 -3.56 -4.21 6.33
CA ASP A 88 -4.53 -5.23 6.71
C ASP A 88 -3.88 -6.40 7.47
N LEU A 89 -2.65 -6.77 7.09
CA LEU A 89 -1.88 -7.78 7.82
C LEU A 89 -1.52 -7.31 9.23
N LYS A 90 -1.05 -6.06 9.37
CA LYS A 90 -0.68 -5.50 10.67
C LYS A 90 -1.88 -5.37 11.60
N ASP A 91 -3.03 -4.96 11.07
CA ASP A 91 -4.25 -4.87 11.87
C ASP A 91 -4.70 -6.26 12.35
N ARG A 92 -4.68 -7.28 11.49
CA ARG A 92 -4.97 -8.66 11.92
C ARG A 92 -4.01 -9.16 13.00
N GLN A 93 -2.71 -8.94 12.84
CA GLN A 93 -1.72 -9.31 13.85
C GLN A 93 -1.95 -8.57 15.17
N ARG A 94 -2.34 -7.29 15.10
CA ARG A 94 -2.65 -6.51 16.30
C ARG A 94 -3.87 -7.06 17.03
N ASP A 95 -4.90 -7.46 16.29
CA ASP A 95 -6.11 -8.05 16.87
C ASP A 95 -5.84 -9.41 17.51
N GLU A 96 -5.02 -10.26 16.89
CA GLU A 96 -4.57 -11.53 17.46
C GLU A 96 -3.82 -11.32 18.78
N ILE A 97 -2.82 -10.42 18.79
CA ILE A 97 -2.06 -10.10 20.00
C ILE A 97 -2.97 -9.52 21.10
N ALA A 98 -3.91 -8.64 20.71
CA ALA A 98 -4.85 -8.06 21.66
C ALA A 98 -5.75 -9.14 22.28
N HIS A 99 -6.18 -10.12 21.50
CA HIS A 99 -6.98 -11.24 21.98
C HIS A 99 -6.20 -12.08 23.00
N GLU A 100 -4.98 -12.51 22.66
CA GLU A 100 -4.09 -13.27 23.58
C GLU A 100 -3.84 -12.50 24.89
N HIS A 101 -3.60 -11.19 24.80
CA HIS A 101 -3.38 -10.36 25.98
C HIS A 101 -4.63 -10.26 26.87
N ILE A 102 -5.83 -10.21 26.28
CA ILE A 102 -7.09 -10.22 27.03
C ILE A 102 -7.27 -11.55 27.76
N GLU A 103 -7.02 -12.67 27.09
CA GLU A 103 -7.11 -14.01 27.70
C GLU A 103 -6.13 -14.14 28.87
N LEU A 104 -4.86 -13.79 28.67
CA LEU A 104 -3.84 -13.80 29.72
C LEU A 104 -4.22 -12.90 30.90
N ALA A 105 -4.78 -11.71 30.65
CA ALA A 105 -5.24 -10.83 31.71
C ALA A 105 -6.40 -11.43 32.51
N GLN A 106 -7.32 -12.15 31.86
CA GLN A 106 -8.41 -12.85 32.54
C GLN A 106 -7.89 -13.98 33.42
N GLU A 107 -6.98 -14.81 32.92
CA GLU A 107 -6.35 -15.88 33.68
C GLU A 107 -5.59 -15.35 34.89
N HIS A 108 -4.81 -14.27 34.71
CA HIS A 108 -4.10 -13.61 35.79
C HIS A 108 -5.04 -13.09 36.87
N ASN A 109 -6.15 -12.45 36.49
CA ASN A 109 -7.15 -11.97 37.43
C ASN A 109 -7.82 -13.11 38.21
N TYR A 110 -8.11 -14.22 37.54
CA TYR A 110 -8.64 -15.42 38.20
C TYR A 110 -7.64 -16.00 39.21
N ALA A 111 -6.36 -16.11 38.82
CA ALA A 111 -5.30 -16.60 39.70
C ALA A 111 -5.15 -15.72 40.94
N LEU A 112 -5.14 -14.38 40.78
CA LEU A 112 -5.10 -13.45 41.91
C LEU A 112 -6.30 -13.60 42.85
N ALA A 113 -7.51 -13.73 42.31
CA ALA A 113 -8.71 -13.95 43.11
C ALA A 113 -8.64 -15.28 43.91
N ARG A 114 -8.06 -16.32 43.29
CA ARG A 114 -7.85 -17.62 43.95
C ARG A 114 -6.81 -17.54 45.05
N ILE A 115 -5.69 -16.87 44.81
CA ILE A 115 -4.63 -16.63 45.81
C ILE A 115 -5.23 -15.90 47.01
N LYS A 116 -5.92 -14.79 46.79
CA LYS A 116 -6.55 -14.01 47.87
C LYS A 116 -7.53 -14.84 48.71
N THR A 117 -8.29 -15.73 48.06
CA THR A 117 -9.21 -16.64 48.76
C THR A 117 -8.46 -17.66 49.61
N LEU A 118 -7.36 -18.22 49.09
CA LEU A 118 -6.53 -19.19 49.81
C LEU A 118 -5.82 -18.53 50.99
N GLU A 119 -5.26 -17.33 50.82
CA GLU A 119 -4.65 -16.53 51.89
C GLU A 119 -5.63 -16.29 53.04
N ALA A 120 -6.87 -15.90 52.74
CA ALA A 120 -7.90 -15.71 53.75
C ALA A 120 -8.19 -17.00 54.54
N ARG A 121 -8.32 -18.15 53.85
CA ARG A 121 -8.56 -19.46 54.50
C ARG A 121 -7.39 -19.90 55.37
N VAL A 122 -6.15 -19.64 54.94
CA VAL A 122 -4.95 -19.93 55.74
C VAL A 122 -4.96 -19.09 57.02
N ALA A 123 -5.23 -17.79 56.91
CA ALA A 123 -5.30 -16.89 58.07
C ALA A 123 -6.37 -17.32 59.09
N GLU A 124 -7.54 -17.78 58.63
CA GLU A 124 -8.60 -18.32 59.49
C GLU A 124 -8.14 -19.57 60.26
N LEU A 125 -7.44 -20.50 59.60
CA LEU A 125 -6.93 -21.73 60.20
C LEU A 125 -5.82 -21.45 61.22
N GLU A 126 -4.89 -20.55 60.91
CA GLU A 126 -3.83 -20.12 61.83
C GLU A 126 -4.40 -19.43 63.07
N GLY A 127 -5.44 -18.60 62.90
CA GLY A 127 -6.16 -17.98 64.01
C GLY A 127 -6.86 -18.99 64.92
N ALA A 128 -7.48 -20.04 64.35
CA ALA A 128 -8.13 -21.10 65.11
C ALA A 128 -7.14 -21.99 65.89
N SER A 129 -5.92 -22.19 65.36
CA SER A 129 -4.88 -23.01 66.01
C SER A 129 -4.21 -22.32 67.19
N ASN A 130 -4.22 -20.99 67.27
CA ASN A 130 -3.59 -20.23 68.37
C ASN A 130 -4.56 -19.91 69.53
N GLY A 131 -5.85 -20.25 69.40
CA GLY A 131 -6.89 -19.95 70.38
C GLY A 131 -7.43 -21.14 71.18
N GLY A 132 -6.90 -22.35 70.97
CA GLY A 132 -7.24 -23.58 71.72
C GLY A 132 -6.05 -24.08 72.51
#